data_AF-A0A9D5PTU0-F1
#
_entry.id   AF-A0A9D5PTU0-F1
#
_cell.length_a   1.000
_cell.length_b   1.000
_cell.length_c   1.000
_cell.angle_alpha   90.00
_cell.angle_beta   90.00
_cell.angle_gamma   90.00
#
_symmetry.space_group_name_H-M   'P 1'
#
loop_
_entity.id
_entity.type
_entity.pdbx_description
1 polymer ?
#
loop_
_entity_poly.entity_id
_entity_poly.type
_entity_poly.pdbx_seq_one_letter_code
_entity_poly.pdbx_strand_id
1 'polypeptide(L)'
;MPRMIGALLILIASGAAGFAASRLFYQRVLQLEAFTRLISHIAAEIDSFSSPLDRIFAGYRDETLEKCGFLPALRRSGWAAALDECGGRLYLTAAERAELVKFFGGIGRRGRDETARHCAFYEKRLAALAQSARGELAGRMKVCRTLGLLAGAMLAILLL
;
A
#
# COMPACT_ATOMS: atom_id res chain seq x y z
N MET A 1 -7.04 -42.35 16.77
CA MET A 1 -7.81 -41.08 16.71
C MET A 1 -7.00 -39.76 16.73
N PRO A 2 -5.71 -39.64 17.14
CA PRO A 2 -5.03 -38.32 17.16
C PRO A 2 -4.61 -37.77 15.78
N ARG A 3 -4.59 -38.61 14.74
CA ARG A 3 -4.11 -38.25 13.39
C ARG A 3 -5.01 -37.25 12.66
N MET A 4 -6.32 -37.27 12.92
CA MET A 4 -7.27 -36.33 12.30
C MET A 4 -7.18 -34.91 12.89
N ILE A 5 -6.86 -34.80 14.18
CA ILE A 5 -6.74 -33.51 14.88
C ILE A 5 -5.47 -32.76 14.43
N GLY A 6 -4.37 -33.48 14.24
CA GLY A 6 -3.12 -32.90 13.72
C GLY A 6 -3.28 -32.38 12.28
N ALA A 7 -4.00 -33.10 11.43
CA ALA A 7 -4.29 -32.68 10.05
C ALA A 7 -5.14 -31.40 9.99
N LEU A 8 -6.17 -31.31 10.83
CA LEU A 8 -7.03 -30.13 10.91
C LEU A 8 -6.26 -28.90 11.43
N LEU A 9 -5.40 -29.10 12.43
CA LEU A 9 -4.55 -28.03 12.98
C LEU A 9 -3.58 -27.46 11.96
N ILE A 10 -2.96 -28.32 11.13
CA ILE A 10 -2.03 -27.86 10.08
C ILE A 10 -2.80 -27.09 9.00
N LEU A 11 -3.96 -27.59 8.56
CA LEU A 11 -4.83 -26.88 7.60
C LEU A 11 -5.25 -25.50 8.09
N ILE A 12 -5.68 -25.40 9.36
CA ILE A 12 -6.09 -24.13 9.97
C ILE A 12 -4.88 -23.20 10.14
N ALA A 13 -3.73 -23.71 10.58
CA ALA A 13 -2.52 -22.91 10.76
C ALA A 13 -1.97 -22.37 9.43
N SER A 14 -1.95 -23.19 8.37
CA SER A 14 -1.52 -22.78 7.03
C SER A 14 -2.49 -21.77 6.41
N GLY A 15 -3.80 -21.98 6.58
CA GLY A 15 -4.83 -21.04 6.13
C GLY A 15 -4.76 -19.70 6.87
N ALA A 16 -4.60 -19.73 8.20
CA ALA A 16 -4.51 -18.53 9.03
C ALA A 16 -3.24 -17.72 8.75
N ALA A 17 -2.09 -18.38 8.57
CA ALA A 17 -0.84 -17.72 8.20
C ALA A 17 -0.92 -17.04 6.82
N GLY A 18 -1.57 -17.70 5.85
CA GLY A 18 -1.84 -17.12 4.53
C GLY A 18 -2.78 -15.92 4.58
N PHE A 19 -3.78 -15.93 5.47
CA PHE A 19 -4.74 -14.84 5.63
C PHE A 19 -4.12 -13.60 6.30
N ALA A 20 -3.29 -13.81 7.33
CA ALA A 20 -2.59 -12.73 8.02
C ALA A 20 -1.56 -12.05 7.12
N ALA A 21 -0.77 -12.82 6.36
CA ALA A 21 0.17 -12.27 5.39
C ALA A 21 -0.58 -11.48 4.30
N SER A 22 -1.67 -12.03 3.75
CA SER A 22 -2.48 -11.35 2.73
C SER A 22 -3.04 -10.01 3.20
N ARG A 23 -3.40 -9.89 4.49
CA ARG A 23 -3.88 -8.62 5.07
C ARG A 23 -2.83 -7.52 5.04
N LEU A 24 -1.58 -7.81 5.42
CA LEU A 24 -0.49 -6.83 5.43
C LEU A 24 -0.17 -6.34 4.01
N PHE A 25 -0.07 -7.26 3.05
CA PHE A 25 0.17 -6.92 1.66
C PHE A 25 -1.00 -6.14 1.04
N TYR A 26 -2.24 -6.49 1.39
CA TYR A 26 -3.43 -5.75 0.97
C TYR A 26 -3.43 -4.32 1.51
N GLN A 27 -3.06 -4.11 2.77
CA GLN A 27 -2.91 -2.78 3.36
C GLN A 27 -1.82 -1.96 2.66
N ARG A 28 -0.67 -2.57 2.33
CA ARG A 28 0.39 -1.90 1.55
C ARG A 28 -0.11 -1.42 0.18
N VAL A 29 -0.86 -2.26 -0.53
CA VAL A 29 -1.43 -1.93 -1.84
C VAL A 29 -2.44 -0.78 -1.73
N LEU A 30 -3.35 -0.85 -0.76
CA LEU A 30 -4.32 0.23 -0.50
C LEU A 30 -3.63 1.55 -0.17
N GLN A 31 -2.59 1.53 0.66
CA GLN A 31 -1.81 2.72 0.98
C GLN A 31 -1.14 3.30 -0.26
N LEU A 32 -0.47 2.48 -1.07
CA LEU A 32 0.16 2.93 -2.33
C LEU A 32 -0.84 3.59 -3.27
N GLU A 33 -2.01 3.00 -3.44
CA GLU A 33 -3.07 3.58 -4.27
C GLU A 33 -3.62 4.89 -3.70
N ALA A 34 -3.78 4.96 -2.39
CA ALA A 34 -4.21 6.19 -1.73
C ALA A 34 -3.17 7.31 -1.90
N PHE A 35 -1.88 6.99 -1.86
CA PHE A 35 -0.81 7.93 -2.20
C PHE A 35 -0.85 8.33 -3.67
N THR A 36 -1.04 7.41 -4.62
CA THR A 36 -1.20 7.74 -6.04
C THR A 36 -2.36 8.70 -6.27
N ARG A 37 -3.52 8.47 -5.63
CA ARG A 37 -4.68 9.37 -5.69
C ARG A 37 -4.37 10.76 -5.11
N LEU A 38 -3.64 10.81 -3.99
CA LEU A 38 -3.19 12.07 -3.40
C LEU A 38 -2.28 12.83 -4.37
N ILE A 39 -1.31 12.15 -5.02
CA ILE A 39 -0.41 12.75 -6.02
C ILE A 39 -1.20 13.30 -7.20
N SER A 40 -2.17 12.53 -7.71
CA SER A 40 -3.03 12.92 -8.82
C SER A 40 -3.88 14.16 -8.47
N HIS A 41 -4.41 14.21 -7.24
CA HIS A 41 -5.15 15.36 -6.74
C HIS A 41 -4.27 16.62 -6.62
N ILE A 42 -3.04 16.46 -6.10
CA ILE A 42 -2.05 17.55 -6.05
C ILE A 42 -1.72 18.05 -7.45
N ALA A 43 -1.54 17.14 -8.42
CA ALA A 43 -1.27 17.49 -9.81
C ALA A 43 -2.40 18.32 -10.43
N ALA A 44 -3.65 17.88 -10.23
CA ALA A 44 -4.84 18.56 -10.74
C ALA A 44 -5.03 19.95 -10.13
N GLU A 45 -4.78 20.11 -8.83
CA GLU A 45 -4.86 21.41 -8.15
C GLU A 45 -3.71 22.35 -8.56
N ILE A 46 -2.48 21.85 -8.74
CA ILE A 46 -1.34 22.67 -9.21
C ILE A 46 -1.57 23.16 -10.65
N ASP A 47 -2.22 22.34 -11.48
CA ASP A 47 -2.57 22.68 -12.86
C ASP A 47 -3.73 23.70 -12.91
N SER A 48 -4.75 23.52 -12.05
CA SER A 48 -5.95 24.38 -12.03
C SER A 48 -5.79 25.69 -11.25
N PHE A 49 -5.03 25.73 -10.15
CA PHE A 49 -4.98 26.88 -9.25
C PHE A 49 -3.60 27.10 -8.64
N SER A 50 -3.18 28.36 -8.53
CA SER A 50 -2.03 28.77 -7.70
C SER A 50 -2.33 28.68 -6.20
N SER A 51 -3.06 27.65 -5.77
CA SER A 51 -3.44 27.42 -4.38
C SER A 51 -2.22 26.91 -3.59
N PRO A 52 -1.97 27.44 -2.38
CA PRO A 52 -0.92 26.92 -1.52
C PRO A 52 -1.23 25.46 -1.14
N LEU A 53 -0.19 24.62 -1.14
CA LEU A 53 -0.28 23.16 -0.90
C LEU A 53 -1.04 22.80 0.37
N ASP A 54 -0.96 23.64 1.41
CA ASP A 54 -1.65 23.44 2.68
C ASP A 54 -3.18 23.43 2.52
N ARG A 55 -3.72 24.23 1.59
CA ARG A 55 -5.16 24.22 1.27
C ARG A 55 -5.56 22.95 0.52
N ILE A 56 -4.72 22.49 -0.39
CA ILE A 56 -4.94 21.26 -1.15
C ILE A 56 -4.99 20.06 -0.19
N PHE A 57 -4.06 19.99 0.76
CA PHE A 57 -4.05 18.95 1.80
C PHE A 57 -5.22 19.04 2.79
N ALA A 58 -5.70 20.24 3.09
CA ALA A 58 -6.86 20.45 3.95
C ALA A 58 -8.16 19.97 3.29
N GLY A 59 -8.29 20.13 1.97
CA GLY A 59 -9.47 19.73 1.19
C GLY A 59 -9.54 18.24 0.86
N TYR A 60 -8.39 17.57 0.73
CA TYR A 60 -8.35 16.15 0.37
C TYR A 60 -8.77 15.24 1.53
N ARG A 61 -9.63 14.26 1.25
CA ARG A 61 -10.04 13.21 2.21
C ARG A 61 -9.89 11.83 1.58
N ASP A 62 -9.14 10.96 2.23
CA ASP A 62 -9.04 9.54 1.86
C ASP A 62 -9.05 8.70 3.14
N GLU A 63 -10.01 7.77 3.23
CA GLU A 63 -10.22 6.95 4.42
C GLU A 63 -9.00 6.08 4.78
N THR A 64 -8.22 5.66 3.79
CA THR A 64 -7.02 4.84 3.99
C THR A 64 -5.93 5.69 4.66
N LEU A 65 -5.67 6.88 4.13
CA LEU A 65 -4.65 7.79 4.68
C LEU A 65 -5.06 8.40 6.03
N GLU A 66 -6.37 8.61 6.26
CA GLU A 66 -6.92 9.00 7.55
C GLU A 66 -6.71 7.89 8.60
N LYS A 67 -7.05 6.64 8.28
CA LYS A 67 -6.83 5.48 9.17
C LYS A 67 -5.35 5.24 9.50
N CYS A 68 -4.46 5.54 8.57
CA CYS A 68 -3.02 5.42 8.77
C CYS A 68 -2.43 6.58 9.61
N GLY A 69 -3.22 7.62 9.88
CA GLY A 69 -2.77 8.83 10.58
C GLY A 69 -1.95 9.80 9.72
N PHE A 70 -1.74 9.47 8.44
CA PHE A 70 -0.92 10.29 7.54
C PHE A 70 -1.60 11.61 7.19
N LEU A 71 -2.88 11.57 6.83
CA LEU A 71 -3.65 12.78 6.48
C LEU A 71 -3.76 13.79 7.64
N PRO A 72 -4.10 13.40 8.88
CA PRO A 72 -4.15 14.34 9.99
C PRO A 72 -2.77 14.87 10.38
N ALA A 73 -1.71 14.06 10.27
CA ALA A 73 -0.34 14.54 10.48
C ALA A 73 0.09 15.52 9.37
N LEU A 74 -0.26 15.23 8.11
CA LEU A 74 0.03 16.08 6.95
C LEU A 74 -0.57 17.48 7.11
N ARG A 75 -1.81 17.57 7.60
CA ARG A 75 -2.50 18.85 7.85
C ARG A 75 -1.93 19.63 9.03
N ARG A 76 -1.32 18.95 10.02
CA ARG A 76 -0.84 19.57 11.25
C ARG A 76 0.60 20.06 11.15
N SER A 77 1.49 19.20 10.66
CA SER A 77 2.95 19.37 10.76
C SER A 77 3.65 19.30 9.40
N GLY A 78 2.89 19.14 8.31
CA GLY A 78 3.42 19.04 6.95
C GLY A 78 3.90 17.62 6.60
N TRP A 79 4.28 17.43 5.33
CA TRP A 79 4.54 16.09 4.78
C TRP A 79 5.76 15.39 5.39
N ALA A 80 6.79 16.15 5.76
CA ALA A 80 8.05 15.59 6.28
C ALA A 80 7.84 15.00 7.69
N ALA A 81 7.21 15.76 8.58
CA ALA A 81 6.84 15.28 9.91
C ALA A 81 5.78 14.17 9.83
N ALA A 82 4.81 14.27 8.92
CA ALA A 82 3.80 13.24 8.73
C ALA A 82 4.37 11.88 8.31
N LEU A 83 5.35 11.86 7.41
CA LEU A 83 6.04 10.62 6.99
C LEU A 83 6.88 10.01 8.11
N ASP A 84 7.36 10.81 9.06
CA ASP A 84 8.14 10.34 10.20
C ASP A 84 7.22 9.82 11.31
N GLU A 85 6.21 10.60 11.70
CA GLU A 85 5.18 10.22 12.68
C GLU A 85 4.40 8.96 12.26
N CYS A 86 4.20 8.77 10.96
CA CYS A 86 3.47 7.61 10.41
C CYS A 86 4.39 6.48 9.96
N GLY A 87 5.72 6.60 10.11
CA GLY A 87 6.67 5.58 9.65
C GLY A 87 6.38 4.18 10.17
N GLY A 88 5.90 4.05 11.41
CA GLY A 88 5.50 2.76 12.01
C GLY A 88 4.08 2.26 11.67
N ARG A 89 3.24 3.10 11.05
CA ARG A 89 1.85 2.78 10.65
C ARG A 89 1.69 2.57 9.15
N LEU A 90 2.72 2.91 8.38
CA LEU A 90 2.80 2.67 6.95
C LEU A 90 3.35 1.26 6.70
N TYR A 91 2.62 0.47 5.92
CA TYR A 91 3.04 -0.85 5.44
C TYR A 91 3.93 -0.75 4.18
N LEU A 92 4.41 0.44 3.87
CA LEU A 92 5.31 0.73 2.76
C LEU A 92 6.72 0.20 3.03
N THR A 93 7.38 -0.27 1.98
CA THR A 93 8.80 -0.62 2.01
C THR A 93 9.67 0.63 2.11
N ALA A 94 10.93 0.45 2.55
CA ALA A 94 11.90 1.54 2.60
C ALA A 94 12.11 2.22 1.23
N ALA A 95 12.08 1.45 0.15
CA ALA A 95 12.17 1.97 -1.22
C ALA A 95 10.97 2.85 -1.58
N GLU A 96 9.74 2.40 -1.27
CA GLU A 96 8.51 3.17 -1.52
C GLU A 96 8.46 4.46 -0.70
N ARG A 97 8.88 4.40 0.58
CA ARG A 97 8.98 5.59 1.43
C ARG A 97 10.00 6.59 0.89
N ALA A 98 11.15 6.11 0.41
CA ALA A 98 12.16 6.97 -0.20
C ALA A 98 11.65 7.68 -1.46
N GLU A 99 10.84 7.00 -2.28
CA GLU A 99 10.20 7.62 -3.46
C GLU A 99 9.18 8.69 -3.06
N LEU A 100 8.38 8.47 -2.00
CA LEU A 100 7.48 9.50 -1.47
C LEU A 100 8.24 10.73 -0.96
N VAL A 101 9.35 10.53 -0.22
CA VAL A 101 10.18 11.64 0.27
C VAL A 101 10.76 12.45 -0.90
N LYS A 102 11.23 11.78 -1.97
CA LYS A 102 11.73 12.45 -3.17
C LYS A 102 10.64 13.25 -3.89
N PHE A 103 9.42 12.71 -3.97
CA PHE A 103 8.27 13.39 -4.55
C PHE A 103 7.91 14.66 -3.78
N PHE A 104 7.64 14.54 -2.48
CA PHE A 104 7.25 15.69 -1.67
C PHE A 104 8.37 16.72 -1.53
N GLY A 105 9.64 16.29 -1.50
CA GLY A 105 10.79 17.19 -1.52
C GLY A 105 11.03 17.88 -2.88
N GLY A 106 10.46 17.35 -3.96
CA GLY A 106 10.50 17.94 -5.30
C GLY A 106 9.36 18.92 -5.58
N ILE A 107 8.25 18.82 -4.84
CA ILE A 107 7.13 19.76 -4.91
C ILE A 107 7.54 21.13 -4.36
N GLY A 108 7.16 22.21 -5.06
CA GLY A 108 7.36 23.59 -4.61
C GLY A 108 8.71 24.22 -4.96
N ARG A 109 9.70 23.45 -5.44
CA ARG A 109 10.97 23.98 -5.98
C ARG A 109 10.96 24.27 -7.49
N ARG A 110 9.95 23.76 -8.20
CA ARG A 110 9.92 23.71 -9.66
C ARG A 110 8.79 24.57 -10.21
N GLY A 111 8.94 25.06 -11.45
CA GLY A 111 7.86 25.74 -12.17
C GLY A 111 6.63 24.84 -12.36
N ARG A 112 5.48 25.42 -12.76
CA ARG A 112 4.20 24.69 -12.93
C ARG A 112 4.32 23.47 -13.83
N ASP A 113 4.85 23.63 -15.05
CA ASP A 113 5.02 22.53 -16.01
C ASP A 113 5.95 21.42 -15.51
N GLU A 114 7.01 21.81 -14.82
CA GLU A 114 8.01 20.87 -14.33
C GLU A 114 7.47 20.11 -13.09
N THR A 115 6.61 20.74 -12.30
CA THR A 115 5.88 20.09 -11.19
C THR A 115 4.82 19.12 -11.73
N ALA A 116 4.08 19.49 -12.78
CA ALA A 116 3.13 18.58 -13.43
C ALA A 116 3.81 17.33 -14.00
N ARG A 117 4.96 17.49 -14.68
CA ARG A 117 5.78 16.37 -15.16
C ARG A 117 6.33 15.52 -14.01
N HIS A 118 6.73 16.16 -12.92
CA HIS A 118 7.19 15.47 -11.71
C HIS A 118 6.05 14.63 -11.10
N CYS A 119 4.86 15.19 -10.94
CA CYS A 119 3.68 14.47 -10.48
C CYS A 119 3.34 13.29 -11.38
N ALA A 120 3.26 13.48 -12.70
CA ALA A 120 2.96 12.40 -13.64
C ALA A 120 4.02 11.27 -13.60
N PHE A 121 5.29 11.62 -13.40
CA PHE A 121 6.36 10.63 -13.26
C PHE A 121 6.19 9.78 -11.98
N TYR A 122 5.97 10.42 -10.83
CA TYR A 122 5.81 9.71 -9.56
C TYR A 122 4.48 8.98 -9.47
N GLU A 123 3.41 9.50 -10.08
CA GLU A 123 2.13 8.81 -10.20
C GLU A 123 2.29 7.48 -10.96
N LYS A 124 2.92 7.50 -12.15
CA LYS A 124 3.20 6.29 -12.91
C LYS A 124 4.10 5.32 -12.14
N ARG A 125 5.08 5.84 -11.40
CA ARG A 125 6.02 5.02 -10.63
C ARG A 125 5.36 4.35 -9.43
N LEU A 126 4.53 5.07 -8.67
CA LEU A 126 3.75 4.51 -7.57
C LEU A 126 2.66 3.55 -8.08
N ALA A 127 2.01 3.86 -9.20
CA ALA A 127 1.06 2.95 -9.83
C ALA A 127 1.72 1.65 -10.28
N ALA A 128 2.93 1.71 -10.84
CA ALA A 128 3.70 0.52 -11.19
C ALA A 128 4.07 -0.30 -9.94
N LEU A 129 4.51 0.35 -8.86
CA LEU A 129 4.80 -0.31 -7.58
C LEU A 129 3.55 -0.98 -6.99
N ALA A 130 2.40 -0.30 -7.02
CA ALA A 130 1.12 -0.85 -6.59
C ALA A 130 0.71 -2.07 -7.44
N GLN A 131 0.93 -2.01 -8.77
CA GLN A 131 0.64 -3.11 -9.67
C GLN A 131 1.56 -4.31 -9.45
N SER A 132 2.86 -4.09 -9.22
CA SER A 132 3.81 -5.13 -8.84
C SER A 132 3.41 -5.78 -7.51
N ALA A 133 3.07 -4.99 -6.49
CA ALA A 133 2.59 -5.49 -5.20
C ALA A 133 1.27 -6.27 -5.32
N ARG A 134 0.35 -5.87 -6.22
CA ARG A 134 -0.85 -6.64 -6.57
C ARG A 134 -0.51 -7.96 -7.27
N GLY A 135 0.47 -7.96 -8.18
CA GLY A 135 0.96 -9.16 -8.85
C GLY A 135 1.53 -10.18 -7.87
N GLU A 136 2.30 -9.73 -6.87
CA GLU A 136 2.80 -10.57 -5.79
C GLU A 136 1.67 -11.17 -4.94
N LEU A 137 0.65 -10.38 -4.61
CA LEU A 137 -0.56 -10.83 -3.91
C LEU A 137 -1.30 -11.92 -4.70
N ALA A 138 -1.56 -11.68 -5.99
CA ALA A 138 -2.26 -12.62 -6.86
C ALA A 138 -1.47 -13.92 -7.07
N GLY A 139 -0.14 -13.82 -7.20
CA GLY A 139 0.76 -14.97 -7.25
C GLY A 139 0.75 -15.79 -5.97
N ARG A 140 0.83 -15.14 -4.81
CA ARG A 140 0.80 -15.83 -3.50
C ARG A 140 -0.56 -16.43 -3.15
N MET A 141 -1.67 -15.81 -3.58
CA MET A 141 -3.00 -16.41 -3.46
C MET A 141 -3.11 -17.70 -4.28
N LYS A 142 -2.58 -17.73 -5.51
CA LYS A 142 -2.53 -18.96 -6.32
C LYS A 142 -1.69 -20.04 -5.63
N VAL A 143 -0.53 -19.67 -5.08
CA VAL A 143 0.36 -20.60 -4.35
C VAL A 143 -0.28 -21.13 -3.06
N CYS A 144 -0.99 -20.30 -2.30
CA CYS A 144 -1.76 -20.76 -1.14
C CYS A 144 -2.88 -21.72 -1.54
N ARG A 145 -3.53 -21.47 -2.69
CA ARG A 145 -4.60 -22.34 -3.19
C ARG A 145 -4.05 -23.69 -3.68
N THR A 146 -2.90 -23.72 -4.34
CA THR A 146 -2.25 -24.98 -4.76
C THR A 146 -1.62 -25.73 -3.59
N LEU A 147 -1.02 -25.06 -2.60
CA LEU A 147 -0.54 -25.70 -1.37
C LEU A 147 -1.68 -26.26 -0.53
N GLY A 148 -2.81 -25.56 -0.41
CA GLY A 148 -4.01 -26.07 0.25
C GLY A 148 -4.60 -27.28 -0.50
N LEU A 149 -4.59 -27.26 -1.83
CA LEU A 149 -5.06 -28.36 -2.66
C LEU A 149 -4.12 -29.58 -2.58
N LEU A 150 -2.79 -29.36 -2.63
CA LEU A 150 -1.79 -30.44 -2.49
C LEU A 150 -1.79 -31.03 -1.09
N ALA A 151 -1.89 -30.22 -0.03
CA ALA A 151 -2.02 -30.70 1.33
C ALA A 151 -3.32 -31.48 1.53
N GLY A 152 -4.42 -31.04 0.92
CA GLY A 152 -5.68 -31.77 0.89
C GLY A 152 -5.62 -33.10 0.12
N ALA A 153 -4.95 -33.12 -1.04
CA ALA A 153 -4.77 -34.33 -1.84
C ALA A 153 -3.85 -35.35 -1.15
N MET A 154 -2.78 -34.89 -0.51
CA MET A 154 -1.86 -35.74 0.26
C MET A 154 -2.54 -36.31 1.51
N LEU A 155 -3.45 -35.54 2.14
CA LEU A 155 -4.29 -36.03 3.24
C LEU A 155 -5.34 -37.04 2.78
N ALA A 156 -5.96 -36.85 1.61
CA ALA A 156 -6.92 -37.80 1.05
C ALA A 156 -6.27 -39.17 0.77
N ILE A 157 -5.00 -39.18 0.33
CA ILE A 157 -4.22 -40.40 0.12
C ILE A 157 -3.81 -41.06 1.45
N LEU A 158 -3.59 -40.28 2.51
CA LEU A 158 -3.22 -40.80 3.84
C LEU A 158 -4.44 -41.30 4.67
N LEU A 159 -5.65 -40.87 4.31
CA LEU A 159 -6.93 -41.26 4.92
C LEU A 159 -7.57 -42.47 4.23
N LEU A 160 -7.07 -42.84 3.04
CA LEU A 160 -7.38 -44.08 2.34
C LEU A 160 -6.49 -45.21 2.86
#